data_AF-A0A6G8FVJ1-F1
#
_entry.id   AF-A0A6G8FVJ1-F1
#
_cell.length_a   1.000
_cell.length_b   1.000
_cell.length_c   1.000
_cell.angle_alpha   90.00
_cell.angle_beta   90.00
_cell.angle_gamma   90.00
#
_symmetry.space_group_name_H-M   'P 1'
#
loop_
_entity.id
_entity.type
_entity.pdbx_description
1 polymer ?
#
loop_
_entity_poly.entity_id
_entity_poly.type
_entity_poly.pdbx_seq_one_letter_code
_entity_poly.pdbx_strand_id
1 'polypeptide(L)'
;MHVPWPPRRVLALAVALVAGVGVLAAAVGWGVGRAAAVGVLLGALGVSTAAVAAVPVRVRGLVAALGAASFGLGWLAHGHALAAGAAVAVAALAQVPPTRHGARTATFLPVLAALGAALPLGSAGPAVTGWVAVGGLVVVALTTLARVAVPAQPVPAAEAGRHAVATALVAGAGTVVTTALGLGHGYWLVVAVAMVLAVSREETSAQATARVVGTVTGVLAAVLAVAVLPTVVALTASALLGVLALAWTAVRETRWMSAASSAAVVLVGSGGLFGSGAGLALERLLLTGAGAALAALVAAGLWRVERSSRADAPA
;
A
#
# COMPACT_ATOMS: atom_id res chain seq x y z
N MET A 1 0.17 -18.51 22.41
CA MET A 1 -0.64 -18.32 21.18
C MET A 1 0.16 -18.84 20.01
N HIS A 2 -0.32 -19.87 19.32
CA HIS A 2 0.37 -20.43 18.15
C HIS A 2 0.15 -19.47 16.98
N VAL A 3 1.22 -18.84 16.47
CA VAL A 3 1.12 -18.06 15.22
C VAL A 3 1.09 -19.06 14.07
N PRO A 4 0.08 -19.05 13.19
CA PRO A 4 0.06 -19.92 12.02
C PRO A 4 1.18 -19.49 11.07
N TRP A 5 2.26 -20.27 11.02
CA TRP A 5 3.37 -20.00 10.10
C TRP A 5 2.96 -20.31 8.67
N PRO A 6 3.29 -19.47 7.67
CA PRO A 6 2.90 -19.73 6.29
C PRO A 6 3.49 -21.06 5.78
N PRO A 7 2.72 -21.85 5.00
CA PRO A 7 3.23 -23.08 4.40
C PRO A 7 4.46 -22.82 3.52
N ARG A 8 5.39 -23.77 3.44
CA ARG A 8 6.61 -23.66 2.61
C ARG A 8 6.32 -23.28 1.15
N ARG A 9 5.22 -23.79 0.59
CA ARG A 9 4.79 -23.47 -0.78
C ARG A 9 4.41 -21.99 -0.95
N VAL A 10 3.71 -21.41 0.03
CA VAL A 10 3.33 -20.00 0.05
C VAL A 10 4.57 -19.11 0.17
N LEU A 11 5.51 -19.48 1.04
CA LEU A 11 6.79 -18.77 1.18
C LEU A 11 7.60 -18.82 -0.11
N ALA A 12 7.74 -19.99 -0.73
CA ALA A 12 8.47 -20.14 -1.99
C ALA A 12 7.87 -19.27 -3.11
N LEU A 13 6.54 -19.21 -3.18
CA LEU A 13 5.84 -18.38 -4.15
C LEU A 13 6.03 -16.88 -3.91
N ALA A 14 5.95 -16.44 -2.65
CA ALA A 14 6.21 -15.06 -2.27
C ALA A 14 7.67 -14.66 -2.56
N VAL A 15 8.64 -15.54 -2.27
CA VAL A 15 10.06 -15.34 -2.63
C VAL A 15 10.23 -15.22 -4.13
N ALA A 16 9.66 -16.14 -4.92
CA ALA A 16 9.76 -16.11 -6.38
C ALA A 16 9.18 -14.82 -6.98
N LEU A 17 8.06 -14.34 -6.45
CA LEU A 17 7.45 -13.08 -6.89
C LEU A 17 8.33 -11.87 -6.57
N VAL A 18 8.80 -11.74 -5.33
CA VAL A 18 9.64 -10.62 -4.91
C VAL A 18 10.99 -10.63 -5.64
N ALA A 19 11.61 -11.81 -5.78
CA ALA A 19 12.85 -11.97 -6.53
C ALA A 19 12.67 -11.64 -8.02
N GLY A 20 11.59 -12.13 -8.65
CA GLY A 20 11.30 -11.86 -10.06
C GLY A 20 11.08 -10.38 -10.34
N VAL A 21 10.33 -9.69 -9.48
CA VAL A 21 10.14 -8.23 -9.55
C VAL A 21 11.46 -7.49 -9.34
N GLY A 22 12.28 -7.93 -8.38
CA GLY A 22 13.60 -7.34 -8.11
C GLY A 22 14.56 -7.49 -9.28
N VAL A 23 14.63 -8.66 -9.91
CA VAL A 23 15.45 -8.92 -11.10
C VAL A 23 14.99 -8.05 -12.27
N LEU A 24 13.67 -7.96 -12.50
CA LEU A 24 13.13 -7.09 -13.54
C LEU A 24 13.48 -5.62 -13.29
N ALA A 25 13.28 -5.13 -12.07
CA ALA A 25 13.61 -3.75 -11.71
C ALA A 25 15.12 -3.47 -11.85
N ALA A 26 15.99 -4.43 -11.49
CA ALA A 26 17.43 -4.31 -11.66
C ALA A 26 17.83 -4.25 -13.15
N ALA A 27 17.28 -5.15 -13.98
CA ALA A 27 17.54 -5.18 -15.42
C ALA A 27 17.08 -3.89 -16.11
N VAL A 28 15.86 -3.42 -15.81
CA VAL A 28 15.33 -2.15 -16.32
C VAL A 28 16.15 -0.97 -15.79
N GLY A 29 16.58 -1.03 -14.52
CA GLY A 29 17.44 -0.02 -13.91
C GLY A 29 18.79 0.12 -14.60
N TRP A 30 19.37 -1.01 -15.03
CA TRP A 30 20.64 -1.05 -15.73
C TRP A 30 20.52 -0.59 -17.20
N GLY A 31 19.48 -1.01 -17.91
CA GLY A 31 19.31 -0.71 -19.33
C GLY A 31 18.64 0.65 -19.63
N VAL A 32 17.65 1.06 -18.84
CA VAL A 32 16.82 2.25 -19.08
C VAL A 32 17.12 3.36 -18.07
N GLY A 33 17.43 2.98 -16.84
CA GLY A 33 17.82 3.91 -15.77
C GLY A 33 16.99 3.78 -14.50
N ARG A 34 17.44 4.44 -13.43
CA ARG A 34 16.90 4.30 -12.07
C ARG A 34 15.42 4.69 -11.96
N ALA A 35 14.97 5.71 -12.68
CA ALA A 35 13.58 6.14 -12.67
C ALA A 35 12.63 5.04 -13.20
N ALA A 36 13.06 4.31 -14.23
CA ALA A 36 12.32 3.18 -14.78
C ALA A 36 12.23 2.01 -13.78
N ALA A 37 13.33 1.69 -13.11
CA ALA A 37 13.34 0.69 -12.04
C ALA A 37 12.36 1.04 -10.90
N VAL A 38 12.33 2.31 -10.47
CA VAL A 38 11.39 2.79 -9.46
C VAL A 38 9.95 2.60 -9.94
N GLY A 39 9.64 2.96 -11.18
CA GLY A 39 8.31 2.73 -11.76
C GLY A 39 7.89 1.26 -11.69
N VAL A 40 8.77 0.33 -12.07
CA VAL A 40 8.49 -1.12 -11.97
C VAL A 40 8.14 -1.54 -10.55
N LEU A 41 8.93 -1.11 -9.56
CA LEU A 41 8.70 -1.45 -8.15
C LEU A 41 7.39 -0.88 -7.61
N LEU A 42 7.05 0.35 -7.99
CA LEU A 42 5.80 0.99 -7.61
C LEU A 42 4.59 0.30 -8.26
N GLY A 43 4.70 -0.11 -9.52
CA GLY A 43 3.69 -0.92 -10.20
C GLY A 43 3.45 -2.26 -9.51
N ALA A 44 4.53 -2.94 -9.13
CA ALA A 44 4.46 -4.21 -8.41
C ALA A 44 3.79 -4.05 -7.02
N LEU A 45 4.16 -2.99 -6.28
CA LEU A 45 3.52 -2.65 -5.00
C LEU A 45 2.01 -2.43 -5.20
N GLY A 46 1.64 -1.62 -6.19
CA GLY A 46 0.27 -1.21 -6.49
C GLY A 46 -0.72 -2.35 -6.68
N VAL A 47 -0.27 -3.43 -7.32
CA VAL A 47 -1.12 -4.58 -7.66
C VAL A 47 -0.92 -5.79 -6.75
N SER A 48 0.07 -5.77 -5.85
CA SER A 48 0.53 -6.92 -5.07
C SER A 48 -0.60 -7.72 -4.39
N THR A 49 -1.56 -7.04 -3.76
CA THR A 49 -2.69 -7.68 -3.07
C THR A 49 -3.73 -8.25 -4.04
N ALA A 50 -4.04 -7.54 -5.14
CA ALA A 50 -4.94 -8.02 -6.19
C ALA A 50 -4.35 -9.19 -6.98
N ALA A 51 -3.04 -9.17 -7.24
CA ALA A 51 -2.35 -10.14 -8.07
C ALA A 51 -2.39 -11.55 -7.46
N VAL A 52 -2.34 -11.64 -6.12
CA VAL A 52 -2.42 -12.92 -5.41
C VAL A 52 -3.86 -13.33 -5.08
N ALA A 53 -4.82 -12.41 -5.10
CA ALA A 53 -6.21 -12.71 -4.78
C ALA A 53 -6.91 -13.51 -5.90
N ALA A 54 -7.81 -14.41 -5.51
CA ALA A 54 -8.66 -15.21 -6.38
C ALA A 54 -9.81 -14.35 -6.98
N VAL A 55 -9.43 -13.31 -7.72
CA VAL A 55 -10.33 -12.40 -8.43
C VAL A 55 -10.12 -12.55 -9.95
N PRO A 56 -11.12 -12.19 -10.78
CA PRO A 56 -10.98 -12.26 -12.24
C PRO A 56 -9.77 -11.47 -12.75
N VAL A 57 -9.10 -11.98 -13.79
CA VAL A 57 -7.91 -11.31 -14.38
C VAL A 57 -8.21 -9.87 -14.82
N ARG A 58 -9.44 -9.59 -15.28
CA ARG A 58 -9.91 -8.23 -15.59
C ARG A 58 -9.85 -7.29 -14.39
N VAL A 59 -10.09 -7.78 -13.18
CA VAL A 59 -10.00 -7.00 -11.93
C VAL A 59 -8.53 -6.74 -11.59
N ARG A 60 -7.66 -7.74 -11.75
CA ARG A 60 -6.21 -7.57 -11.57
C ARG A 60 -5.64 -6.52 -12.54
N GLY A 61 -6.04 -6.59 -13.81
CA GLY A 61 -5.67 -5.61 -14.85
C GLY A 61 -6.25 -4.22 -14.57
N LEU A 62 -7.49 -4.13 -14.10
CA LEU A 62 -8.09 -2.86 -13.67
C LEU A 62 -7.29 -2.22 -12.53
N VAL A 63 -6.90 -2.98 -11.50
CA VAL A 63 -6.08 -2.46 -10.39
C VAL A 63 -4.72 -1.97 -10.89
N ALA A 64 -4.07 -2.70 -11.79
CA ALA A 64 -2.81 -2.25 -12.40
C ALA A 64 -2.97 -0.93 -13.18
N ALA A 65 -4.03 -0.82 -13.98
CA ALA A 65 -4.34 0.40 -14.75
C ALA A 65 -4.68 1.58 -13.83
N LEU A 66 -5.52 1.37 -12.81
CA LEU A 66 -5.85 2.38 -11.80
C LEU A 66 -4.61 2.78 -10.99
N GLY A 67 -3.68 1.87 -10.74
CA GLY A 67 -2.41 2.17 -10.06
C GLY A 67 -1.56 3.15 -10.85
N ALA A 68 -1.37 2.88 -12.15
CA ALA A 68 -0.66 3.78 -13.04
C ALA A 68 -1.37 5.14 -13.18
N ALA A 69 -2.70 5.13 -13.35
CA ALA A 69 -3.50 6.36 -13.42
C ALA A 69 -3.40 7.17 -12.13
N SER A 70 -3.47 6.53 -10.96
CA SER A 70 -3.33 7.18 -9.65
C SER A 70 -1.97 7.85 -9.51
N PHE A 71 -0.89 7.14 -9.86
CA PHE A 71 0.45 7.71 -9.84
C PHE A 71 0.61 8.89 -10.80
N GLY A 72 0.13 8.76 -12.03
CA GLY A 72 0.18 9.83 -13.03
C GLY A 72 -0.62 11.07 -12.63
N LEU A 73 -1.82 10.88 -12.06
CA LEU A 73 -2.62 11.97 -11.50
C LEU A 73 -1.90 12.66 -10.34
N GLY A 74 -1.25 11.90 -9.46
CA GLY A 74 -0.38 12.44 -8.42
C GLY A 74 0.74 13.29 -8.99
N TRP A 75 1.47 12.79 -9.99
CA TRP A 75 2.56 13.52 -10.63
C TRP A 75 2.10 14.81 -11.30
N LEU A 76 0.96 14.79 -11.99
CA LEU A 76 0.37 16.00 -12.58
C LEU A 76 0.01 17.06 -11.51
N ALA A 77 -0.26 16.61 -10.29
CA ALA A 77 -0.55 17.45 -9.15
C ALA A 77 0.69 17.86 -8.33
N HIS A 78 1.89 17.47 -8.76
CA HIS A 78 3.13 17.80 -8.05
C HIS A 78 3.27 19.30 -7.84
N GLY A 79 3.72 19.69 -6.64
CA GLY A 79 3.87 21.09 -6.23
C GLY A 79 2.58 21.83 -5.86
N HIS A 80 1.39 21.21 -6.00
CA HIS A 80 0.10 21.86 -5.75
C HIS A 80 -0.68 21.13 -4.66
N ALA A 81 -0.71 21.66 -3.44
CA ALA A 81 -1.29 20.97 -2.27
C ALA A 81 -2.75 20.51 -2.48
N LEU A 82 -3.62 21.38 -3.00
CA LEU A 82 -5.02 21.04 -3.25
C LEU A 82 -5.18 19.98 -4.35
N ALA A 83 -4.42 20.09 -5.44
CA ALA A 83 -4.47 19.11 -6.52
C ALA A 83 -3.94 17.75 -6.04
N ALA A 84 -2.89 17.73 -5.22
CA ALA A 84 -2.31 16.51 -4.67
C ALA A 84 -3.30 15.79 -3.76
N GLY A 85 -3.96 16.55 -2.87
CA GLY A 85 -5.05 16.04 -2.04
C GLY A 85 -6.23 15.51 -2.86
N ALA A 86 -6.63 16.21 -3.91
CA ALA A 86 -7.69 15.77 -4.83
C ALA A 86 -7.30 14.47 -5.56
N ALA A 87 -6.07 14.35 -6.06
CA ALA A 87 -5.57 13.15 -6.71
C ALA A 87 -5.61 11.94 -5.77
N VAL A 88 -5.16 12.12 -4.52
CA VAL A 88 -5.23 11.07 -3.48
C VAL A 88 -6.67 10.69 -3.14
N ALA A 89 -7.57 11.67 -3.03
CA ALA A 89 -8.98 11.43 -2.78
C ALA A 89 -9.65 10.66 -3.93
N VAL A 90 -9.39 11.04 -5.19
CA VAL A 90 -9.88 10.35 -6.39
C VAL A 90 -9.36 8.91 -6.43
N ALA A 91 -8.07 8.71 -6.18
CA ALA A 91 -7.48 7.37 -6.12
C ALA A 91 -8.07 6.52 -4.98
N ALA A 92 -8.40 7.14 -3.83
CA ALA A 92 -9.06 6.45 -2.73
C ALA A 92 -10.49 6.00 -3.10
N LEU A 93 -11.25 6.83 -3.81
CA LEU A 93 -12.59 6.50 -4.31
C LEU A 93 -12.56 5.43 -5.42
N ALA A 94 -11.52 5.43 -6.26
CA ALA A 94 -11.31 4.43 -7.31
C ALA A 94 -11.11 3.01 -6.76
N GLN A 95 -10.91 2.84 -5.45
CA GLN A 95 -10.84 1.53 -4.81
C GLN A 95 -12.18 0.79 -4.78
N VAL A 96 -13.32 1.49 -4.91
CA VAL A 96 -14.65 0.88 -4.70
C VAL A 96 -14.92 -0.30 -5.65
N PRO A 97 -14.77 -0.19 -6.99
CA PRO A 97 -15.06 -1.29 -7.90
C PRO A 97 -14.23 -2.57 -7.64
N PRO A 98 -12.88 -2.53 -7.54
CA PRO A 98 -12.10 -3.75 -7.30
C PRO A 98 -12.36 -4.36 -5.92
N THR A 99 -12.62 -3.52 -4.91
CA THR A 99 -12.88 -3.98 -3.53
C THR A 99 -14.15 -4.83 -3.42
N ARG A 100 -15.10 -4.67 -4.33
CA ARG A 100 -16.30 -5.52 -4.40
C ARG A 100 -15.97 -6.98 -4.77
N HIS A 101 -14.87 -7.21 -5.48
CA HIS A 101 -14.43 -8.55 -5.86
C HIS A 101 -13.49 -9.17 -4.81
N GLY A 102 -12.76 -8.35 -4.07
CA GLY A 102 -11.93 -8.80 -2.98
C GLY A 102 -11.48 -7.65 -2.10
N ALA A 103 -11.60 -7.82 -0.79
CA ALA A 103 -11.06 -6.94 0.22
C ALA A 103 -9.59 -6.62 -0.04
N ARG A 104 -9.20 -5.36 0.19
CA ARG A 104 -7.81 -4.87 0.10
C ARG A 104 -7.13 -5.01 -1.26
N THR A 105 -7.87 -5.32 -2.33
CA THR A 105 -7.31 -5.49 -3.68
C THR A 105 -6.76 -4.18 -4.27
N ALA A 106 -7.22 -3.03 -3.80
CA ALA A 106 -6.82 -1.72 -4.33
C ALA A 106 -6.24 -0.77 -3.25
N THR A 107 -5.80 -1.30 -2.10
CA THR A 107 -5.34 -0.51 -0.95
C THR A 107 -4.25 0.52 -1.30
N PHE A 108 -3.39 0.22 -2.27
CA PHE A 108 -2.26 1.07 -2.62
C PHE A 108 -2.56 2.18 -3.63
N LEU A 109 -3.79 2.28 -4.18
CA LEU A 109 -4.13 3.36 -5.13
C LEU A 109 -3.87 4.77 -4.56
N PRO A 110 -4.41 5.15 -3.38
CA PRO A 110 -4.11 6.48 -2.80
C PRO A 110 -2.63 6.66 -2.46
N VAL A 111 -1.93 5.59 -2.11
CA VAL A 111 -0.47 5.63 -1.85
C VAL A 111 0.29 5.98 -3.12
N LEU A 112 -0.07 5.38 -4.26
CA LEU A 112 0.55 5.68 -5.55
C LEU A 112 0.30 7.13 -5.98
N ALA A 113 -0.90 7.67 -5.76
CA ALA A 113 -1.18 9.08 -6.01
C ALA A 113 -0.34 10.00 -5.11
N ALA A 114 -0.23 9.69 -3.82
CA ALA A 114 0.60 10.46 -2.90
C ALA A 114 2.08 10.42 -3.28
N LEU A 115 2.59 9.26 -3.70
CA LEU A 115 3.97 9.10 -4.19
C LEU A 115 4.19 9.88 -5.49
N GLY A 116 3.26 9.82 -6.45
CA GLY A 116 3.33 10.62 -7.67
C GLY A 116 3.44 12.11 -7.37
N ALA A 117 2.63 12.61 -6.42
CA ALA A 117 2.63 14.02 -6.02
C ALA A 117 3.88 14.42 -5.21
N ALA A 118 4.48 13.51 -4.45
CA ALA A 118 5.63 13.81 -3.61
C ALA A 118 6.96 13.73 -4.36
N LEU A 119 7.08 12.87 -5.37
CA LEU A 119 8.35 12.59 -6.02
C LEU A 119 8.75 13.71 -7.01
N PRO A 120 9.95 14.29 -6.89
CA PRO A 120 10.44 15.36 -7.77
C PRO A 120 10.95 14.78 -9.10
N LEU A 121 10.04 14.22 -9.90
CA LEU A 121 10.41 13.48 -11.12
C LEU A 121 10.70 14.39 -12.32
N GLY A 122 10.30 15.66 -12.27
CA GLY A 122 10.43 16.59 -13.40
C GLY A 122 9.84 15.99 -14.69
N SER A 123 10.62 16.04 -15.78
CA SER A 123 10.24 15.48 -17.09
C SER A 123 10.21 13.95 -17.13
N ALA A 124 10.74 13.25 -16.13
CA ALA A 124 10.72 11.79 -16.08
C ALA A 124 9.35 11.23 -15.65
N GLY A 125 8.43 12.06 -15.14
CA GLY A 125 7.13 11.62 -14.60
C GLY A 125 6.29 10.74 -15.53
N PRO A 126 6.09 11.08 -16.81
CA PRO A 126 5.36 10.24 -17.76
C PRO A 126 6.03 8.89 -17.97
N ALA A 127 7.37 8.87 -18.05
CA ALA A 127 8.13 7.63 -18.21
C ALA A 127 7.98 6.73 -16.97
N VAL A 128 8.10 7.28 -15.75
CA VAL A 128 7.90 6.53 -14.51
C VAL A 128 6.47 5.98 -14.45
N THR A 129 5.47 6.79 -14.81
CA THR A 129 4.06 6.36 -14.87
C THR A 129 3.86 5.19 -15.83
N GLY A 130 4.51 5.22 -17.00
CA GLY A 130 4.53 4.09 -17.94
C GLY A 130 5.14 2.84 -17.31
N TRP A 131 6.25 2.97 -16.59
CA TRP A 131 6.89 1.86 -15.88
C TRP A 131 6.07 1.33 -14.69
N VAL A 132 5.26 2.17 -14.04
CA VAL A 132 4.25 1.73 -13.05
C VAL A 132 3.23 0.81 -13.72
N ALA A 133 2.73 1.17 -14.90
CA ALA A 133 1.80 0.31 -15.65
C ALA A 133 2.47 -1.03 -16.03
N VAL A 134 3.69 -0.98 -16.57
CA VAL A 134 4.45 -2.18 -16.96
C VAL A 134 4.71 -3.08 -15.75
N GLY A 135 5.20 -2.53 -14.63
CA GLY A 135 5.46 -3.29 -13.41
C GLY A 135 4.21 -3.99 -12.88
N GLY A 136 3.07 -3.29 -12.87
CA GLY A 136 1.79 -3.87 -12.48
C GLY A 136 1.36 -5.01 -13.41
N LEU A 137 1.41 -4.79 -14.73
CA LEU A 137 1.03 -5.79 -15.73
C LEU A 137 1.92 -7.04 -15.68
N VAL A 138 3.23 -6.88 -15.48
CA VAL A 138 4.14 -8.01 -15.34
C VAL A 138 3.80 -8.84 -14.10
N VAL A 139 3.53 -8.21 -12.95
CA VAL A 139 3.11 -8.94 -11.75
C VAL A 139 1.78 -9.68 -11.98
N VAL A 140 0.83 -9.06 -12.66
CA VAL A 140 -0.43 -9.73 -13.04
C VAL A 140 -0.17 -10.93 -13.97
N ALA A 141 0.69 -10.78 -14.97
CA ALA A 141 1.04 -11.86 -15.89
C ALA A 141 1.71 -13.02 -15.14
N LEU A 142 2.75 -12.74 -14.34
CA LEU A 142 3.49 -13.74 -13.58
C LEU A 142 2.59 -14.50 -12.60
N THR A 143 1.76 -13.79 -11.82
CA THR A 143 0.83 -14.42 -10.86
C THR A 143 -0.27 -15.21 -11.54
N THR A 144 -0.71 -14.80 -12.73
CA THR A 144 -1.71 -15.54 -13.52
C THR A 144 -1.11 -16.80 -14.12
N LEU A 145 0.10 -16.73 -14.69
CA LEU A 145 0.83 -17.89 -15.21
C LEU A 145 1.19 -18.89 -14.11
N ALA A 146 1.57 -18.39 -12.93
CA ALA A 146 1.87 -19.20 -11.75
C ALA A 146 0.60 -19.71 -11.02
N ARG A 147 -0.60 -19.39 -11.53
CA ARG A 147 -1.90 -19.80 -10.95
C ARG A 147 -2.04 -19.47 -9.47
N VAL A 148 -1.57 -18.30 -9.06
CA VAL A 148 -1.71 -17.81 -7.68
C VAL A 148 -3.15 -17.41 -7.43
N ALA A 149 -3.76 -18.01 -6.41
CA ALA A 149 -5.15 -17.74 -6.05
C ALA A 149 -5.37 -17.93 -4.53
N VAL A 150 -5.18 -16.84 -3.78
CA VAL A 150 -5.60 -16.74 -2.38
C VAL A 150 -7.10 -16.41 -2.34
N PRO A 151 -7.94 -17.14 -1.61
CA PRO A 151 -9.39 -16.89 -1.56
C PRO A 151 -9.72 -15.41 -1.31
N ALA A 152 -10.48 -14.82 -2.24
CA ALA A 152 -10.91 -13.43 -2.13
C ALA A 152 -12.08 -13.31 -1.15
N GLN A 153 -12.20 -12.13 -0.54
CA GLN A 153 -13.31 -11.79 0.36
C GLN A 153 -14.10 -10.62 -0.23
N PRO A 154 -15.16 -10.87 -1.03
CA PRO A 154 -15.97 -9.81 -1.62
C PRO A 154 -16.56 -8.90 -0.55
N VAL A 155 -16.59 -7.58 -0.79
CA VAL A 155 -17.13 -6.58 0.15
C VAL A 155 -18.39 -5.93 -0.47
N PRO A 156 -19.49 -5.75 0.29
CA PRO A 156 -20.65 -5.01 -0.19
C PRO A 156 -20.30 -3.59 -0.66
N ALA A 157 -20.98 -3.10 -1.70
CA ALA A 157 -20.68 -1.80 -2.31
C ALA A 157 -20.80 -0.64 -1.31
N ALA A 158 -21.79 -0.67 -0.41
CA ALA A 158 -21.97 0.35 0.61
C ALA A 158 -20.82 0.40 1.62
N GLU A 159 -20.34 -0.77 2.06
CA GLU A 159 -19.21 -0.88 3.01
C GLU A 159 -17.89 -0.45 2.37
N ALA A 160 -17.65 -0.87 1.13
CA ALA A 160 -16.52 -0.42 0.33
C ALA A 160 -16.56 1.10 0.10
N GLY A 161 -17.74 1.66 -0.19
CA GLY A 161 -17.94 3.10 -0.38
C GLY A 161 -17.65 3.91 0.87
N ARG A 162 -18.16 3.50 2.04
CA ARG A 162 -17.91 4.17 3.33
C ARG A 162 -16.42 4.23 3.65
N HIS A 163 -15.70 3.12 3.50
CA HIS A 163 -14.27 3.06 3.73
C HIS A 163 -13.47 3.87 2.70
N ALA A 164 -13.88 3.87 1.42
CA ALA A 164 -13.26 4.65 0.38
C ALA A 164 -13.43 6.16 0.61
N VAL A 165 -14.62 6.61 1.01
CA VAL A 165 -14.88 8.02 1.38
C VAL A 165 -14.07 8.42 2.61
N ALA A 166 -14.05 7.59 3.66
CA ALA A 166 -13.22 7.82 4.84
C ALA A 166 -11.74 7.95 4.48
N THR A 167 -11.23 7.04 3.64
CA THR A 167 -9.85 7.09 3.15
C THR A 167 -9.61 8.36 2.32
N ALA A 168 -10.52 8.73 1.43
CA ALA A 168 -10.42 9.93 0.60
C ALA A 168 -10.35 11.20 1.44
N LEU A 169 -11.18 11.32 2.48
CA LEU A 169 -11.19 12.47 3.36
C LEU A 169 -9.89 12.56 4.18
N VAL A 170 -9.49 11.48 4.85
CA VAL A 170 -8.32 11.50 5.75
C VAL A 170 -7.01 11.60 4.96
N ALA A 171 -6.83 10.76 3.94
CA ALA A 171 -5.61 10.75 3.13
C ALA A 171 -5.52 11.98 2.23
N GLY A 172 -6.64 12.40 1.64
CA GLY A 172 -6.70 13.60 0.80
C GLY A 172 -6.40 14.87 1.61
N ALA A 173 -7.10 15.09 2.73
CA ALA A 173 -6.84 16.24 3.60
C ALA A 173 -5.43 16.19 4.20
N GLY A 174 -4.98 15.00 4.64
CA GLY A 174 -3.61 14.81 5.12
C GLY A 174 -2.56 15.15 4.06
N THR A 175 -2.82 14.84 2.79
CA THR A 175 -1.95 15.23 1.68
C THR A 175 -1.96 16.74 1.47
N VAL A 176 -3.14 17.40 1.48
CA VAL A 176 -3.21 18.88 1.40
C VAL A 176 -2.35 19.52 2.50
N VAL A 177 -2.55 19.10 3.75
CA VAL A 177 -1.84 19.66 4.91
C VAL A 177 -0.34 19.41 4.80
N THR A 178 0.08 18.17 4.55
CA THR A 178 1.51 17.82 4.50
C THR A 178 2.23 18.48 3.32
N THR A 179 1.59 18.57 2.16
CA THR A 179 2.14 19.30 1.00
C THR A 179 2.19 20.81 1.25
N ALA A 180 1.16 21.41 1.85
CA ALA A 180 1.14 22.85 2.15
C ALA A 180 2.21 23.25 3.18
N LEU A 181 2.51 22.35 4.12
CA LEU A 181 3.58 22.54 5.12
C LEU A 181 4.98 22.20 4.58
N GLY A 182 5.11 21.76 3.32
CA GLY A 182 6.40 21.39 2.73
C GLY A 182 7.03 20.13 3.35
N LEU A 183 6.22 19.24 3.94
CA LEU A 183 6.70 17.99 4.52
C LEU A 183 7.05 17.01 3.40
N GLY A 184 8.34 16.88 3.10
CA GLY A 184 8.87 16.05 2.01
C GLY A 184 8.49 14.57 2.10
N HIS A 185 8.05 14.13 3.28
CA HIS A 185 7.66 12.75 3.57
C HIS A 185 6.15 12.59 3.81
N GLY A 186 5.31 13.56 3.43
CA GLY A 186 3.85 13.53 3.67
C GLY A 186 3.13 12.24 3.24
N TYR A 187 3.61 11.56 2.20
CA TYR A 187 3.07 10.28 1.71
C TYR A 187 3.09 9.16 2.77
N TRP A 188 3.93 9.25 3.80
CA TRP A 188 3.96 8.31 4.94
C TRP A 188 2.64 8.27 5.72
N LEU A 189 2.00 9.44 5.86
CA LEU A 189 0.67 9.54 6.46
C LEU A 189 -0.34 8.75 5.63
N VAL A 190 -0.30 8.90 4.30
CA VAL A 190 -1.21 8.22 3.37
C VAL A 190 -1.02 6.71 3.40
N VAL A 191 0.22 6.22 3.49
CA VAL A 191 0.52 4.79 3.69
C VAL A 191 -0.16 4.26 4.94
N ALA A 192 0.01 4.95 6.08
CA ALA A 192 -0.60 4.55 7.34
C ALA A 192 -2.13 4.50 7.25
N VAL A 193 -2.73 5.54 6.66
CA VAL A 193 -4.18 5.65 6.48
C VAL A 193 -4.71 4.53 5.59
N ALA A 194 -4.07 4.28 4.44
CA ALA A 194 -4.46 3.21 3.53
C ALA A 194 -4.40 1.84 4.20
N MET A 195 -3.36 1.56 4.97
CA MET A 195 -3.19 0.28 5.68
C MET A 195 -4.18 0.11 6.83
N VAL A 196 -4.49 1.17 7.58
CA VAL A 196 -5.41 1.11 8.73
C VAL A 196 -6.87 1.17 8.31
N LEU A 197 -7.24 1.86 7.23
CA LEU A 197 -8.61 1.91 6.70
C LEU A 197 -8.90 0.84 5.65
N ALA A 198 -7.96 -0.06 5.37
CA ALA A 198 -8.14 -1.15 4.42
C ALA A 198 -9.32 -2.06 4.84
N VAL A 199 -10.43 -1.97 4.11
CA VAL A 199 -11.65 -2.73 4.42
C VAL A 199 -11.45 -4.24 4.30
N SER A 200 -12.00 -4.99 5.25
CA SER A 200 -12.07 -6.46 5.23
C SER A 200 -13.42 -6.94 5.76
N ARG A 201 -14.07 -7.83 5.01
CA ARG A 201 -15.30 -8.51 5.45
C ARG A 201 -14.95 -9.58 6.50
N GLU A 202 -15.89 -9.87 7.39
CA GLU A 202 -15.71 -10.84 8.51
C GLU A 202 -14.66 -10.40 9.54
N GLU A 203 -14.27 -9.12 9.55
CA GLU A 203 -13.30 -8.62 10.50
C GLU A 203 -13.90 -8.51 11.91
N THR A 204 -13.34 -9.29 12.83
CA THR A 204 -13.63 -9.18 14.26
C THR A 204 -12.98 -7.91 14.84
N SER A 205 -13.52 -7.39 15.95
CA SER A 205 -12.88 -6.27 16.68
C SER A 205 -11.43 -6.57 17.06
N ALA A 206 -11.12 -7.84 17.34
CA ALA A 206 -9.77 -8.31 17.61
C ALA A 206 -8.85 -8.18 16.39
N GLN A 207 -9.32 -8.50 15.18
CA GLN A 207 -8.54 -8.35 13.94
C GLN A 207 -8.31 -6.89 13.56
N ALA A 208 -9.31 -6.02 13.77
CA ALA A 208 -9.14 -4.57 13.57
C ALA A 208 -8.09 -3.99 14.54
N THR A 209 -8.15 -4.39 15.82
CA THR A 209 -7.14 -4.01 16.82
C THR A 209 -5.77 -4.56 16.43
N ALA A 210 -5.71 -5.81 15.99
CA ALA A 210 -4.47 -6.45 15.56
C ALA A 210 -3.84 -5.76 14.34
N ARG A 211 -4.64 -5.21 13.41
CA ARG A 211 -4.17 -4.40 12.29
C ARG A 211 -3.51 -3.11 12.77
N VAL A 212 -4.17 -2.36 13.65
CA VAL A 212 -3.62 -1.11 14.21
C VAL A 212 -2.32 -1.40 14.96
N VAL A 213 -2.35 -2.38 15.88
CA VAL A 213 -1.16 -2.79 16.63
C VAL A 213 -0.06 -3.26 15.67
N GLY A 214 -0.38 -4.10 14.69
CA GLY A 214 0.57 -4.59 13.69
C GLY A 214 1.25 -3.46 12.93
N THR A 215 0.47 -2.53 12.37
CA THR A 215 0.98 -1.35 11.66
C THR A 215 1.90 -0.52 12.57
N VAL A 216 1.45 -0.17 13.77
CA VAL A 216 2.26 0.63 14.72
C VAL A 216 3.56 -0.11 15.07
N THR A 217 3.50 -1.40 15.36
CA THR A 217 4.68 -2.21 15.71
C THR A 217 5.66 -2.30 14.55
N GLY A 218 5.15 -2.55 13.33
CA GLY A 218 5.98 -2.66 12.12
C GLY A 218 6.67 -1.34 11.77
N VAL A 219 5.98 -0.22 11.92
CA VAL A 219 6.53 1.12 11.70
C VAL A 219 7.61 1.44 12.72
N LEU A 220 7.35 1.20 14.01
CA LEU A 220 8.35 1.42 15.05
C LEU A 220 9.61 0.58 14.80
N ALA A 221 9.44 -0.71 14.51
CA ALA A 221 10.54 -1.61 14.21
C ALA A 221 11.34 -1.14 12.99
N ALA A 222 10.66 -0.71 11.92
CA ALA A 222 11.33 -0.24 10.73
C ALA A 222 12.05 1.11 10.92
N VAL A 223 11.48 2.05 11.67
CA VAL A 223 12.15 3.32 12.01
C VAL A 223 13.42 3.05 12.82
N LEU A 224 13.35 2.17 13.82
CA LEU A 224 14.52 1.76 14.60
C LEU A 224 15.57 1.10 13.71
N ALA A 225 15.14 0.21 12.81
CA ALA A 225 16.03 -0.45 11.86
C ALA A 225 16.72 0.55 10.93
N VAL A 226 16.00 1.55 10.40
CA VAL A 226 16.57 2.61 9.55
C VAL A 226 17.63 3.44 10.28
N ALA A 227 17.47 3.63 11.59
CA ALA A 227 18.42 4.41 12.39
C ALA A 227 19.80 3.73 12.52
N VAL A 228 19.87 2.40 12.37
CA VAL A 228 21.09 1.61 12.64
C VAL A 228 21.59 0.81 11.45
N LEU A 229 20.72 0.45 10.50
CA LEU A 229 21.07 -0.41 9.38
C LEU A 229 21.59 0.39 8.18
N PRO A 230 22.64 -0.11 7.49
CA PRO A 230 23.02 0.42 6.18
C PRO A 230 21.87 0.31 5.18
N THR A 231 21.79 1.27 4.26
CA THR A 231 20.78 1.34 3.19
C THR A 231 20.54 0.00 2.46
N VAL A 232 21.60 -0.68 2.05
CA VAL A 232 21.48 -1.95 1.31
C VAL A 232 20.80 -3.01 2.18
N VAL A 233 21.17 -3.09 3.47
CA VAL A 233 20.58 -4.03 4.43
C VAL A 233 19.11 -3.70 4.68
N ALA A 234 18.74 -2.42 4.78
CA ALA A 234 17.35 -2.00 4.92
C ALA A 234 16.49 -2.39 3.69
N LEU A 235 17.02 -2.23 2.48
CA LEU A 235 16.32 -2.64 1.25
C LEU A 235 16.17 -4.17 1.16
N THR A 236 17.20 -4.93 1.53
CA THR A 236 17.11 -6.40 1.60
C THR A 236 16.10 -6.84 2.65
N ALA A 237 16.12 -6.25 3.85
CA ALA A 237 15.15 -6.51 4.90
C ALA A 237 13.72 -6.18 4.46
N SER A 238 13.53 -5.09 3.71
CA SER A 238 12.25 -4.75 3.11
C SER A 238 11.75 -5.83 2.15
N ALA A 239 12.61 -6.34 1.27
CA ALA A 239 12.24 -7.40 0.35
C ALA A 239 11.79 -8.66 1.11
N LEU A 240 12.52 -9.05 2.16
CA LEU A 240 12.15 -10.15 3.05
C LEU A 240 10.81 -9.92 3.75
N LEU A 241 10.58 -8.71 4.27
CA LEU A 241 9.31 -8.34 4.89
C LEU A 241 8.16 -8.30 3.88
N GLY A 242 8.41 -7.92 2.63
CA GLY A 242 7.44 -8.03 1.53
C GLY A 242 7.04 -9.48 1.24
N VAL A 243 8.02 -10.40 1.20
CA VAL A 243 7.76 -11.85 1.11
C VAL A 243 6.86 -12.31 2.26
N LEU A 244 7.22 -11.93 3.49
CA LEU A 244 6.47 -12.32 4.68
C LEU A 244 5.06 -11.72 4.71
N ALA A 245 4.89 -10.47 4.28
CA ALA A 245 3.59 -9.81 4.18
C ALA A 245 2.67 -10.54 3.18
N LEU A 246 3.18 -10.90 2.00
CA LEU A 246 2.46 -11.70 1.02
C LEU A 246 2.10 -13.09 1.59
N ALA A 247 3.04 -13.72 2.30
CA ALA A 247 2.82 -15.04 2.89
C ALA A 247 1.77 -15.02 4.01
N TRP A 248 1.79 -14.01 4.89
CA TRP A 248 0.77 -13.83 5.93
C TRP A 248 -0.59 -13.40 5.40
N THR A 249 -0.62 -12.70 4.26
CA THR A 249 -1.88 -12.41 3.54
C THR A 249 -2.56 -13.72 3.12
N ALA A 250 -1.79 -14.68 2.60
CA ALA A 250 -2.32 -15.96 2.15
C ALA A 250 -2.92 -16.82 3.28
N VAL A 251 -2.43 -16.68 4.52
CA VAL A 251 -2.96 -17.40 5.70
C VAL A 251 -3.92 -16.56 6.55
N ARG A 252 -4.35 -15.38 6.07
CA ARG A 252 -5.27 -14.46 6.78
C ARG A 252 -4.79 -14.03 8.17
N GLU A 253 -3.47 -13.96 8.40
CA GLU A 253 -2.89 -13.51 9.68
C GLU A 253 -2.69 -11.99 9.65
N THR A 254 -3.73 -11.26 10.07
CA THR A 254 -3.81 -9.79 9.94
C THR A 254 -2.71 -9.06 10.70
N ARG A 255 -2.33 -9.50 11.91
CA ARG A 255 -1.36 -8.77 12.74
C ARG A 255 0.01 -8.71 12.06
N TRP A 256 0.52 -9.87 11.66
CA TRP A 256 1.85 -10.00 11.08
C TRP A 256 1.88 -9.52 9.63
N MET A 257 0.80 -9.70 8.88
CA MET A 257 0.63 -9.06 7.57
C MET A 257 0.81 -7.55 7.70
N SER A 258 0.05 -6.90 8.59
CA SER A 258 0.09 -5.45 8.77
C SER A 258 1.44 -4.95 9.28
N ALA A 259 2.07 -5.70 10.19
CA ALA A 259 3.42 -5.38 10.66
C ALA A 259 4.46 -5.47 9.55
N ALA A 260 4.49 -6.58 8.81
CA ALA A 260 5.49 -6.81 7.78
C ALA A 260 5.33 -5.88 6.58
N SER A 261 4.11 -5.66 6.11
CA SER A 261 3.83 -4.73 5.00
C SER A 261 4.17 -3.29 5.37
N SER A 262 3.78 -2.83 6.57
CA SER A 262 4.12 -1.48 7.03
C SER A 262 5.63 -1.32 7.19
N ALA A 263 6.30 -2.30 7.80
CA ALA A 263 7.75 -2.29 7.96
C ALA A 263 8.50 -2.29 6.61
N ALA A 264 8.05 -3.12 5.65
CA ALA A 264 8.62 -3.17 4.30
C ALA A 264 8.50 -1.81 3.62
N VAL A 265 7.31 -1.21 3.59
CA VAL A 265 7.13 0.11 2.98
C VAL A 265 8.08 1.11 3.62
N VAL A 266 8.13 1.21 4.97
CA VAL A 266 9.05 2.08 5.75
C VAL A 266 10.50 1.92 5.34
N LEU A 267 10.97 0.69 5.18
CA LEU A 267 12.35 0.41 4.81
C LEU A 267 12.65 0.77 3.36
N VAL A 268 11.74 0.52 2.39
CA VAL A 268 11.93 0.96 0.99
C VAL A 268 12.08 2.47 0.90
N GLY A 269 11.17 3.22 1.52
CA GLY A 269 11.20 4.69 1.45
C GLY A 269 12.33 5.31 2.28
N SER A 270 13.06 4.52 3.06
CA SER A 270 14.20 4.97 3.86
C SER A 270 15.57 4.52 3.38
N GLY A 271 15.65 3.44 2.59
CA GLY A 271 16.89 2.88 2.05
C GLY A 271 17.54 3.69 0.93
N GLY A 272 17.81 4.98 1.16
CA GLY A 272 18.70 5.78 0.31
C GLY A 272 18.19 6.14 -1.09
N LEU A 273 16.95 5.82 -1.46
CA LEU A 273 16.30 6.46 -2.61
C LEU A 273 15.88 7.91 -2.30
N PHE A 274 15.73 8.28 -1.02
CA PHE A 274 15.07 9.52 -0.58
C PHE A 274 15.80 10.25 0.57
N GLY A 275 17.13 10.09 0.68
CA GLY A 275 17.97 10.79 1.66
C GLY A 275 18.09 10.09 3.02
N SER A 276 19.28 10.15 3.61
CA SER A 276 19.65 9.54 4.89
C SER A 276 19.98 10.63 5.92
N GLY A 277 19.04 10.92 6.83
CA GLY A 277 19.26 11.84 7.94
C GLY A 277 18.31 11.55 9.10
N ALA A 278 18.78 11.66 10.33
CA ALA A 278 17.99 11.37 11.54
C ALA A 278 16.71 12.24 11.65
N GLY A 279 16.76 13.49 11.20
CA GLY A 279 15.58 14.36 11.12
C GLY A 279 14.48 13.81 10.20
N LEU A 280 14.87 13.15 9.10
CA LEU A 280 13.92 12.53 8.18
C LEU A 280 13.26 11.30 8.81
N ALA A 281 14.00 10.53 9.63
CA ALA A 281 13.44 9.36 10.31
C ALA A 281 12.36 9.75 11.33
N LEU A 282 12.56 10.83 12.08
CA LEU A 282 11.57 11.33 13.03
C LEU A 282 10.32 11.88 12.33
N GLU A 283 10.48 12.67 11.25
CA GLU A 283 9.35 13.16 10.44
C GLU A 283 8.48 12.00 9.96
N ARG A 284 9.10 10.95 9.40
CA ARG A 284 8.41 9.75 8.91
C ARG A 284 7.68 9.01 10.02
N LEU A 285 8.31 8.88 11.20
CA LEU A 285 7.69 8.26 12.37
C LEU A 285 6.44 9.03 12.81
N LEU A 286 6.55 10.35 12.95
CA LEU A 286 5.44 11.21 13.36
C LEU A 286 4.30 11.19 12.36
N LEU A 287 4.59 11.29 11.06
CA LEU A 287 3.58 11.23 10.00
C LEU A 287 2.84 9.90 9.97
N THR A 288 3.56 8.80 10.18
CA THR A 288 2.97 7.46 10.18
C THR A 288 2.15 7.22 11.44
N GLY A 289 2.63 7.66 12.60
CA GLY A 289 1.88 7.64 13.86
C GLY A 289 0.60 8.48 13.78
N ALA A 290 0.69 9.70 13.26
CA ALA A 290 -0.46 10.58 13.05
C ALA A 290 -1.48 9.96 12.07
N GLY A 291 -1.02 9.44 10.94
CA GLY A 291 -1.89 8.77 9.97
C GLY A 291 -2.58 7.54 10.55
N ALA A 292 -1.85 6.70 11.31
CA ALA A 292 -2.42 5.54 11.98
C ALA A 292 -3.45 5.93 13.06
N ALA A 293 -3.16 6.96 13.86
CA ALA A 293 -4.07 7.45 14.89
C ALA A 293 -5.37 8.01 14.29
N LEU A 294 -5.27 8.89 13.29
CA LEU A 294 -6.42 9.45 12.57
C LEU A 294 -7.26 8.34 11.93
N ALA A 295 -6.61 7.41 11.25
CA ALA A 295 -7.28 6.28 10.63
C ALA A 295 -7.97 5.37 11.65
N ALA A 296 -7.36 5.12 12.81
CA ALA A 296 -7.97 4.32 13.87
C ALA A 296 -9.21 5.01 14.46
N LEU A 297 -9.17 6.33 14.66
CA LEU A 297 -10.34 7.11 15.12
C LEU A 297 -11.49 7.02 14.11
N VAL A 298 -11.20 7.17 12.82
CA VAL A 298 -12.20 7.08 11.76
C VAL A 298 -12.73 5.66 11.61
N ALA A 299 -11.87 4.64 11.69
CA ALA A 299 -12.28 3.23 11.67
C ALA A 299 -13.23 2.90 12.84
N ALA A 300 -12.95 3.42 14.04
CA ALA A 300 -13.83 3.26 15.19
C ALA A 300 -15.20 3.92 14.97
N GLY A 301 -15.26 5.05 14.26
CA GLY A 301 -16.50 5.69 13.83
C GLY A 301 -17.29 4.85 12.82
N LEU A 302 -16.61 4.38 11.76
CA LEU A 302 -17.21 3.50 10.74
C LEU A 302 -17.82 2.25 11.36
N TRP A 303 -17.09 1.61 12.28
CA TRP A 303 -17.56 0.40 12.95
C TRP A 303 -18.86 0.63 13.74
N ARG A 304 -19.03 1.79 14.40
CA ARG A 304 -20.28 2.12 15.10
C ARG A 304 -21.45 2.25 14.14
N VAL A 305 -21.24 2.93 13.01
CA VAL A 305 -22.26 3.13 11.95
C VAL A 305 -22.64 1.81 11.30
N GLU A 306 -21.68 0.91 11.08
CA GLU A 306 -21.96 -0.41 10.53
C GLU A 306 -22.70 -1.31 11.51
N ARG A 307 -22.40 -1.20 12.80
CA ARG A 307 -23.10 -1.94 13.85
C ARG A 307 -24.56 -1.53 13.96
N SER A 308 -24.87 -0.24 13.93
CA SER A 308 -26.26 0.23 13.92
C SER A 308 -26.99 -0.21 12.65
N SER A 309 -26.36 -0.07 11.48
CA SER A 309 -26.93 -0.50 10.20
C SER A 309 -27.29 -2.00 10.17
N ARG A 310 -26.55 -2.85 10.90
CA ARG A 310 -26.82 -4.30 10.99
C ARG A 310 -27.91 -4.65 12.01
N ALA A 311 -28.09 -3.81 13.04
CA ALA A 311 -29.16 -3.98 14.02
C ALA A 311 -30.55 -3.65 13.43
N ASP A 312 -30.60 -2.75 12.45
CA ASP A 312 -31.84 -2.30 11.80
C ASP A 312 -32.23 -3.13 10.56
N ALA A 313 -31.43 -4.15 10.20
CA ALA A 313 -31.73 -5.01 9.05
C ALA A 313 -32.81 -6.05 9.41
N PRO A 314 -33.92 -6.16 8.66
CA PRO A 314 -34.92 -7.19 8.90
C PRO A 314 -34.31 -8.58 8.69
N ALA A 315 -34.66 -9.51 9.60
CA ALA A 315 -34.18 -10.89 9.63
C ALA A 315 -34.59 -11.70 8.40
#